data_AF-A0A932JBV1-F1
#
_entry.id   AF-A0A932JBV1-F1
#
_cell.length_a   1.000
_cell.length_b   1.000
_cell.length_c   1.000
_cell.angle_alpha   90.00
_cell.angle_beta   90.00
_cell.angle_gamma   90.00
#
_symmetry.space_group_name_H-M   'P 1'
#
loop_
_entity.id
_entity.type
_entity.pdbx_description
1 polymer ?
#
loop_
_entity_poly.entity_id
_entity_poly.type
_entity_poly.pdbx_seq_one_letter_code
_entity_poly.pdbx_strand_id
1 'polypeptide(L)' 'MSLKYEELTEAIINAFYYVYNTLGYGFLEKVYRNALIHELRKRGYQVEAQVPM' A
#
# COMPACT_ATOMS: atom_id res chain seq x y z
N MET A 1 -1.57 -15.83 -20.33
CA MET A 1 -2.60 -14.77 -20.25
C MET A 1 -2.02 -13.69 -19.37
N SER A 2 -1.74 -12.49 -19.89
CA SER A 2 -1.13 -11.42 -19.09
C SER A 2 -2.22 -10.65 -18.35
N LEU A 3 -2.05 -10.46 -17.04
CA LEU A 3 -2.97 -9.66 -16.24
C LEU A 3 -2.72 -8.17 -16.53
N LYS A 4 -3.80 -7.40 -16.76
CA LYS A 4 -3.75 -5.99 -17.18
C LYS A 4 -2.92 -5.08 -16.27
N TYR A 5 -2.86 -5.39 -14.98
CA TYR A 5 -2.17 -4.58 -13.96
C TYR A 5 -1.22 -5.42 -13.09
N GLU A 6 -0.60 -6.45 -13.67
CA GLU A 6 0.27 -7.39 -12.95
C GLU A 6 1.33 -6.67 -12.12
N GLU A 7 2.13 -5.81 -12.76
CA GLU A 7 3.23 -5.09 -12.12
C GLU A 7 2.75 -4.14 -11.01
N LEU A 8 1.68 -3.38 -11.28
CA LEU A 8 1.10 -2.46 -10.29
C LEU A 8 0.53 -3.24 -9.09
N THR A 9 -0.14 -4.35 -9.35
CA THR A 9 -0.73 -5.20 -8.31
C THR A 9 0.37 -5.80 -7.44
N GLU A 10 1.42 -6.33 -8.05
CA GLU A 10 2.58 -6.87 -7.35
C GLU A 10 3.27 -5.79 -6.47
N ALA A 11 3.42 -4.58 -6.99
CA ALA A 11 4.02 -3.48 -6.24
C ALA A 11 3.19 -3.08 -5.00
N ILE A 12 1.86 -3.04 -5.13
CA ILE A 12 0.94 -2.73 -4.03
C ILE A 12 0.99 -3.83 -2.96
N ILE A 13 0.95 -5.10 -3.37
CA ILE A 13 1.03 -6.24 -2.45
C ILE A 13 2.36 -6.24 -1.69
N ASN A 14 3.48 -6.01 -2.39
CA ASN A 14 4.79 -5.90 -1.75
C ASN A 14 4.86 -4.72 -0.76
N ALA A 15 4.24 -3.58 -1.06
CA ALA A 15 4.18 -2.44 -0.14
C ALA A 15 3.36 -2.78 1.12
N PHE A 16 2.24 -3.48 0.95
CA PHE A 16 1.42 -3.96 2.07
C PHE A 16 2.22 -4.86 3.01
N TYR A 17 2.88 -5.90 2.49
CA TYR A 17 3.66 -6.81 3.32
C TYR A 17 4.85 -6.12 3.99
N TYR A 18 5.52 -5.21 3.31
CA TYR A 18 6.60 -4.41 3.91
C TYR A 18 6.09 -3.62 5.13
N VAL A 19 4.97 -2.91 4.97
CA VAL A 19 4.35 -2.15 6.06
C VAL A 19 3.90 -3.06 7.21
N TYR A 20 3.23 -4.17 6.89
CA TYR A 20 2.74 -5.12 7.89
C TYR A 20 3.89 -5.76 8.67
N ASN A 21 4.95 -6.20 7.99
CA ASN A 21 6.12 -6.80 8.63
C ASN A 21 6.91 -5.78 9.47
N THR A 22 6.89 -4.51 9.09
CA THR A 22 7.57 -3.43 9.83
C THR A 22 6.80 -3.03 11.09
N LEU A 23 5.47 -2.89 10.99
CA LEU A 23 4.64 -2.45 12.10
C LEU A 23 4.22 -3.60 13.03
N GLY A 24 4.07 -4.82 12.50
CA GLY A 24 3.44 -5.92 13.22
C GLY A 24 1.92 -5.70 13.39
N TYR A 25 1.30 -6.47 14.28
CA TYR A 25 -0.13 -6.40 14.58
C TYR A 25 -0.42 -5.50 15.80
N GLY A 26 -1.64 -4.96 15.89
CA GLY A 26 -2.12 -4.24 17.08
C GLY A 26 -2.32 -2.74 16.91
N PHE A 27 -2.06 -2.19 15.73
CA PHE A 27 -2.35 -0.79 15.43
C PHE A 27 -3.76 -0.56 14.88
N LEU A 28 -4.24 0.67 14.98
CA LEU A 28 -5.48 1.10 14.34
C LEU A 28 -5.31 1.15 12.81
N GLU A 29 -6.40 0.95 12.07
CA GLU A 29 -6.43 1.03 10.60
C GLU A 29 -5.77 2.32 10.07
N LYS A 30 -6.00 3.46 10.74
CA LYS A 30 -5.42 4.76 10.36
C LYS A 30 -3.89 4.72 10.28
N VAL A 31 -3.23 3.92 11.14
CA VAL A 31 -1.77 3.77 11.15
C VAL A 31 -1.32 2.98 9.93
N TYR A 32 -1.94 1.82 9.66
CA TYR A 32 -1.62 1.03 8.47
C TYR A 32 -1.88 1.80 7.19
N ARG A 33 -3.01 2.52 7.11
CA ARG A 33 -3.36 3.36 5.97
C ARG A 33 -2.29 4.43 5.72
N ASN A 34 -1.92 5.17 6.75
CA ASN A 34 -0.89 6.22 6.63
C ASN A 34 0.47 5.64 6.22
N ALA A 35 0.86 4.50 6.79
CA ALA A 35 2.12 3.84 6.47
C ALA A 35 2.13 3.30 5.04
N LEU A 36 1.04 2.71 4.57
CA LEU A 36 0.90 2.22 3.19
C LEU A 36 0.94 3.35 2.17
N ILE A 37 0.24 4.47 2.43
CA ILE A 37 0.31 5.66 1.57
C ILE A 37 1.74 6.20 1.53
N HIS A 38 2.41 6.28 2.68
CA HIS A 38 3.79 6.74 2.75
C HIS A 38 4.73 5.83 1.94
N GLU A 39 4.62 4.52 2.11
CA GLU A 39 5.45 3.53 1.40
C GLU A 39 5.21 3.55 -0.11
N LEU A 40 3.95 3.61 -0.56
CA LEU A 40 3.63 3.69 -1.99
C LEU A 40 4.15 4.99 -2.61
N ARG A 41 4.04 6.12 -1.91
CA ARG A 41 4.61 7.40 -2.36
C ARG A 41 6.13 7.35 -2.44
N LYS A 42 6.79 6.71 -1.47
CA LYS A 42 8.25 6.50 -1.47
C LYS A 42 8.70 5.65 -2.66
N ARG A 43 7.86 4.72 -3.12
CA ARG A 43 8.07 3.92 -4.34
C ARG A 43 7.73 4.66 -5.64
N GLY A 44 7.33 5.94 -5.58
CA GLY A 44 7.05 6.78 -6.74
C GLY A 44 5.60 6.74 -7.22
N TYR A 45 4.68 6.07 -6.50
CA TYR A 45 3.27 6.03 -6.88
C TYR A 45 2.52 7.27 -6.42
N GLN A 46 1.60 7.73 -7.26
CA GLN A 46 0.59 8.72 -6.87
C GLN A 46 -0.55 8.01 -6.15
N VAL A 47 -0.81 8.42 -4.91
CA VAL A 47 -1.81 7.77 -4.04
C VAL A 47 -2.64 8.80 -3.31
N GLU A 48 -3.95 8.64 -3.45
CA GLU A 48 -4.98 9.34 -2.72
C GLU A 48 -5.70 8.36 -1.79
N ALA A 49 -6.20 8.84 -0.66
CA ALA A 49 -6.79 8.00 0.37
C ALA A 49 -8.16 8.52 0.75
N GLN A 50 -9.13 7.61 0.92
CA GLN A 50 -10.50 7.92 1.30
C GLN A 50 -11.15 8.95 0.34
N VAL A 51 -10.88 8.81 -0.96
CA VAL A 51 -11.54 9.63 -1.98
C VAL A 51 -13.04 9.32 -1.98
N PRO A 52 -13.92 10.33 -2.04
CA PRO A 52 -15.34 10.11 -2.24
C PRO A 52 -15.55 9.37 -3.57
N MET A 53 -16.45 8.38 -3.55
CA MET A 53 -16.82 7.61 -4.74
C MET A 53 -17.94 8.29 -5.51
#